data_AF-A0A533S4T4-F1
#
_entry.id   AF-A0A533S4T4-F1
#
_cell.length_a   1.000
_cell.length_b   1.000
_cell.length_c   1.000
_cell.angle_alpha   90.00
_cell.angle_beta   90.00
_cell.angle_gamma   90.00
#
_symmetry.space_group_name_H-M   'P 1'
#
loop_
_entity.id
_entity.type
_entity.pdbx_description
1 polymer ?
#
loop_
_entity_poly.entity_id
_entity_poly.type
_entity_poly.pdbx_seq_one_letter_code
_entity_poly.pdbx_strand_id
1 'polypeptide(L)'
;MAEYSSQSVFQPSIPKHLLTEGDLDFLSAFRIDSEPDGDDKLYLFAEDWCTTANIEDEAGTERKLDEYDLFFRFQEIIRRSNGALPWISKETTYTCSKMLRDGFGGSAVFITADAVQFIGTSSWLEQRISEAETGDIGPHTEDPPAEAAISTQLLLKHLIESFPQADPASGYYNEPISGCEAVDFLSGFIPEVRKCIDAEPPRIAVVLDGGLVRSIVSDCPERLSPKEIVVIDYDTDGDEEGIIQVPQGEDRLPEEAYANVIEITKAEIDIAAVISQL
;
A
#
# COMPACT_ATOMS: atom_id res chain seq x y z
N MET A 1 37.56 0.84 -0.61
CA MET A 1 36.88 -0.35 -0.03
C MET A 1 35.39 -0.25 -0.38
N ALA A 2 34.55 -1.23 -0.09
CA ALA A 2 33.11 -0.97 -0.01
C ALA A 2 32.83 -0.39 1.38
N GLU A 3 31.99 0.63 1.47
CA GLU A 3 31.60 1.27 2.74
C GLU A 3 30.15 0.92 3.00
N TYR A 4 29.88 0.39 4.20
CA TYR A 4 28.53 0.01 4.64
C TYR A 4 28.06 1.03 5.66
N SER A 5 26.82 1.48 5.51
CA SER A 5 26.17 2.41 6.42
C SER A 5 24.84 1.82 6.88
N SER A 6 24.50 2.05 8.14
CA SER A 6 23.18 1.71 8.68
C SER A 6 22.59 2.90 9.40
N GLN A 7 21.34 3.20 9.07
CA GLN A 7 20.61 4.33 9.64
C GLN A 7 19.25 3.84 10.10
N SER A 8 18.75 4.41 11.19
CA SER A 8 17.42 4.08 11.72
C SER A 8 16.62 5.33 12.08
N VAL A 9 15.32 5.24 11.91
CA VAL A 9 14.36 6.25 12.37
C VAL A 9 13.29 5.58 13.22
N PHE A 10 12.75 6.32 14.17
CA PHE A 10 11.74 5.83 15.09
C PHE A 10 10.50 6.71 15.04
N GLN A 11 9.33 6.09 15.08
CA GLN A 11 8.04 6.79 15.04
C GLN A 11 7.10 6.25 16.11
N PRO A 12 6.18 7.07 16.64
CA PRO A 12 6.14 8.53 16.49
C PRO A 12 7.19 9.21 17.37
N SER A 13 7.35 10.52 17.25
CA SER A 13 8.10 11.32 18.22
C SER A 13 7.55 11.12 19.64
N ILE A 14 8.44 10.95 20.61
CA ILE A 14 8.10 10.56 21.98
C ILE A 14 7.95 11.81 22.85
N PRO A 15 6.83 11.96 23.59
CA PRO A 15 6.70 13.03 24.58
C PRO A 15 7.85 13.04 25.60
N LYS A 16 8.49 14.20 25.78
CA LYS A 16 9.67 14.40 26.64
C LYS A 16 9.46 13.88 28.06
N HIS A 17 8.27 14.08 28.61
CA HIS A 17 7.93 13.65 29.97
C HIS A 17 7.89 12.12 30.16
N LEU A 18 7.85 11.34 29.07
CA LEU A 18 7.89 9.88 29.10
C LEU A 18 9.33 9.33 29.07
N LEU A 19 10.32 10.16 28.78
CA LEU A 19 11.73 9.77 28.72
C LEU A 19 12.43 10.20 30.01
N THR A 20 12.87 9.22 30.78
CA THR A 20 13.73 9.43 31.95
C THR A 20 15.17 9.58 31.50
N GLU A 21 16.02 10.13 32.36
CA GLU A 21 17.47 10.25 32.12
C GLU A 21 18.08 8.89 31.77
N GLY A 22 17.71 7.84 32.52
CA GLY A 22 18.19 6.48 32.24
C GLY A 22 17.67 5.88 30.92
N ASP A 23 16.58 6.39 30.34
CA ASP A 23 16.19 5.99 28.98
C ASP A 23 17.03 6.71 27.94
N LEU A 24 17.31 8.00 28.14
CA LEU A 24 18.15 8.78 27.23
C LEU A 24 19.59 8.24 27.19
N ASP A 25 20.15 7.88 28.34
CA ASP A 25 21.46 7.23 28.42
C ASP A 25 21.46 5.88 27.69
N PHE A 26 20.40 5.10 27.88
CA PHE A 26 20.23 3.82 27.21
C PHE A 26 20.14 3.98 25.69
N LEU A 27 19.35 4.95 25.21
CA LEU A 27 19.22 5.27 23.79
C LEU A 27 20.56 5.74 23.20
N SER A 28 21.28 6.61 23.91
CA SER A 28 22.60 7.10 23.50
C SER A 28 23.63 5.98 23.36
N ALA A 29 23.57 4.94 24.21
CA ALA A 29 24.44 3.77 24.09
C ALA A 29 24.26 3.02 22.75
N PHE A 30 23.04 3.06 22.18
CA PHE A 30 22.73 2.52 20.85
C PHE A 30 23.00 3.53 19.71
N ARG A 31 23.63 4.67 20.00
CA ARG A 31 23.85 5.78 19.06
C ARG A 31 22.54 6.34 18.51
N ILE A 32 21.50 6.34 19.34
CA ILE A 32 20.23 6.99 19.03
C ILE A 32 20.33 8.43 19.53
N ASP A 33 20.30 9.35 18.58
CA ASP A 33 20.20 10.78 18.78
C ASP A 33 18.75 11.23 18.81
N SER A 34 18.54 12.45 19.28
CA SER A 34 17.20 13.04 19.33
C SER A 34 17.20 14.52 18.98
N GLU A 35 16.14 14.95 18.32
CA GLU A 35 15.87 16.35 18.00
C GLU A 35 14.48 16.77 18.52
N PRO A 36 14.27 18.04 18.89
CA PRO A 36 12.95 18.53 19.25
C PRO A 36 11.96 18.42 18.09
N ASP A 37 10.81 17.80 18.34
CA ASP A 37 9.66 17.80 17.44
C ASP A 37 8.51 18.56 18.11
N GLY A 38 8.41 19.85 17.79
CA GLY A 38 7.56 20.78 18.52
C GLY A 38 8.04 21.04 19.95
N ASP A 39 7.11 21.45 20.82
CA ASP A 39 7.45 21.92 22.16
C ASP A 39 7.70 20.78 23.16
N ASP A 40 6.96 19.67 23.05
CA ASP A 40 6.87 18.65 24.09
C ASP A 40 7.32 17.24 23.66
N LYS A 41 7.82 17.05 22.43
CA LYS A 41 8.26 15.73 21.92
C LYS A 41 9.71 15.73 21.44
N LEU A 42 10.26 14.53 21.32
CA LEU A 42 11.56 14.24 20.74
C LEU A 42 11.40 13.27 19.57
N TYR A 43 11.90 13.66 18.41
CA TYR A 43 12.11 12.78 17.28
C TYR A 43 13.41 12.01 17.51
N LEU A 44 13.38 10.68 17.38
CA LEU A 44 14.55 9.81 17.60
C LEU A 44 15.04 9.26 16.27
N PHE A 45 16.36 9.21 16.09
CA PHE A 45 17.02 8.65 14.90
C PHE A 45 18.43 8.17 15.24
N ALA A 46 19.04 7.39 14.36
CA ALA A 46 20.43 6.95 14.46
C ALA A 46 21.08 7.03 13.08
N GLU A 47 22.09 7.89 12.92
CA GLU A 47 22.85 8.00 11.65
C GLU A 47 23.88 6.88 11.47
N ASP A 48 24.31 6.27 12.57
CA ASP A 48 25.23 5.14 12.61
C ASP A 48 24.67 4.07 13.55
N TRP A 49 23.64 3.39 13.05
CA TRP A 49 22.89 2.40 13.81
C TRP A 49 23.74 1.20 14.19
N CYS A 50 23.64 0.76 15.44
CA CYS A 50 24.31 -0.43 15.95
C CYS A 50 23.30 -1.37 16.64
N THR A 51 23.38 -2.66 16.34
CA THR A 51 22.50 -3.69 16.94
C THR A 51 22.90 -4.08 18.35
N THR A 52 24.04 -3.58 18.84
CA THR A 52 24.54 -3.86 20.19
C THR A 52 25.16 -2.61 20.79
N ALA A 53 25.00 -2.45 22.10
CA ALA A 53 25.60 -1.37 22.86
C ALA A 53 26.34 -1.94 24.07
N ASN A 54 27.24 -1.17 24.65
CA ASN A 54 27.84 -1.49 25.95
C ASN A 54 27.50 -0.35 26.91
N ILE A 55 27.06 -0.71 28.11
CA ILE A 55 26.87 0.24 29.21
C ILE A 55 27.72 -0.21 30.39
N GLU A 56 28.23 0.74 31.17
CA GLU A 56 28.95 0.48 32.41
C GLU A 56 27.97 0.61 33.58
N ASP A 57 27.93 -0.39 34.46
CA ASP A 57 27.12 -0.31 35.67
C ASP A 57 27.81 0.53 36.77
N GLU A 58 27.10 0.80 37.88
CA GLU A 58 27.63 1.58 39.00
C GLU A 58 28.89 0.96 39.65
N ALA A 59 29.15 -0.33 39.42
CA ALA A 59 30.32 -1.05 39.92
C ALA A 59 31.50 -1.07 38.91
N GLY A 60 31.35 -0.42 37.75
CA GLY A 60 32.36 -0.37 36.69
C GLY A 60 32.41 -1.62 35.82
N THR A 61 31.36 -2.45 35.84
CA THR A 61 31.28 -3.67 35.03
C THR A 61 30.60 -3.36 33.70
N GLU A 62 31.28 -3.70 32.60
CA GLU A 62 30.73 -3.55 31.25
C GLU A 62 29.64 -4.60 31.01
N ARG A 63 28.41 -4.14 30.77
CA ARG A 63 27.29 -4.95 30.34
C ARG A 63 27.03 -4.72 28.86
N LYS A 64 27.13 -5.79 28.08
CA LYS A 64 26.70 -5.81 26.69
C LYS A 64 25.18 -5.86 26.61
N LEU A 65 24.62 -5.02 25.76
CA LEU A 65 23.21 -4.94 25.42
C LEU A 65 23.03 -5.36 23.97
N ASP A 66 21.89 -5.97 23.68
CA ASP A 66 21.45 -6.27 22.32
C ASP A 66 20.17 -5.51 21.94
N GLU A 67 19.76 -5.70 20.70
CA GLU A 67 18.59 -5.01 20.15
C GLU A 67 17.28 -5.37 20.89
N TYR A 68 17.18 -6.57 21.49
CA TYR A 68 16.01 -6.92 22.29
C TYR A 68 15.96 -6.12 23.58
N ASP A 69 17.09 -5.87 24.24
CA ASP A 69 17.14 -4.98 25.41
C ASP A 69 16.60 -3.58 25.07
N LEU A 70 16.91 -3.06 23.87
CA LEU A 70 16.35 -1.80 23.38
C LEU A 70 14.84 -1.89 23.16
N PHE A 71 14.34 -2.97 22.55
CA PHE A 71 12.91 -3.12 22.35
C PHE A 71 12.17 -3.19 23.69
N PHE A 72 12.71 -3.91 24.67
CA PHE A 72 12.13 -3.94 26.02
C PHE A 72 12.09 -2.54 26.65
N ARG A 73 13.15 -1.74 26.51
CA ARG A 73 13.17 -0.35 26.95
C ARG A 73 12.05 0.48 26.30
N PHE A 74 11.82 0.32 25.00
CA PHE A 74 10.71 0.98 24.32
C PHE A 74 9.34 0.49 24.81
N GLN A 75 9.17 -0.80 25.10
CA GLN A 75 7.92 -1.30 25.71
C GLN A 75 7.67 -0.67 27.09
N GLU A 76 8.71 -0.45 27.90
CA GLU A 76 8.57 0.25 29.18
C GLU A 76 8.14 1.71 28.99
N ILE A 77 8.73 2.44 28.04
CA ILE A 77 8.30 3.79 27.66
C ILE A 77 6.82 3.81 27.28
N ILE A 78 6.40 2.89 26.40
CA ILE A 78 5.02 2.72 25.94
C ILE A 78 4.07 2.44 27.12
N ARG A 79 4.43 1.52 28.03
CA ARG A 79 3.62 1.21 29.22
C ARG A 79 3.48 2.41 30.16
N ARG A 80 4.56 3.17 30.39
CA ARG A 80 4.54 4.39 31.21
C ARG A 80 3.63 5.47 30.63
N SER A 81 3.41 5.48 29.32
CA SER A 81 2.50 6.43 28.65
C SER A 81 1.02 6.27 29.04
N ASN A 82 0.65 5.13 29.64
CA ASN A 82 -0.72 4.81 30.02
C ASN A 82 -1.74 5.00 28.87
N GLY A 83 -1.33 4.61 27.65
CA GLY A 83 -2.15 4.67 26.43
C GLY A 83 -1.95 5.93 25.58
N ALA A 84 -1.19 6.92 26.03
CA ALA A 84 -0.88 8.12 25.23
C ALA A 84 0.08 7.83 24.06
N LEU A 85 0.95 6.83 24.20
CA LEU A 85 1.85 6.32 23.17
C LEU A 85 1.59 4.81 23.01
N PRO A 86 0.74 4.39 22.05
CA PRO A 86 0.31 2.99 21.97
C PRO A 86 1.36 2.05 21.34
N TRP A 87 2.25 2.58 20.51
CA TRP A 87 3.25 1.81 19.76
C TRP A 87 4.46 2.68 19.44
N ILE A 88 5.57 2.02 19.09
CA ILE A 88 6.75 2.61 18.47
C ILE A 88 7.13 1.73 17.27
N SER A 89 7.37 2.31 16.10
CA SER A 89 7.99 1.63 14.97
C SER A 89 9.44 2.08 14.82
N LYS A 90 10.28 1.17 14.33
CA LYS A 90 11.66 1.43 13.93
C LYS A 90 11.84 0.94 12.51
N GLU A 91 12.34 1.80 11.65
CA GLU A 91 12.78 1.45 10.30
C GLU A 91 14.28 1.60 10.23
N THR A 92 14.96 0.58 9.72
CA THR A 92 16.40 0.57 9.53
C THR A 92 16.72 0.31 8.08
N THR A 93 17.65 1.09 7.53
CA THR A 93 18.23 0.84 6.21
C THR A 93 19.66 0.33 6.36
N TYR A 94 20.05 -0.60 5.48
CA TYR A 94 21.43 -1.00 5.25
C TYR A 94 21.80 -0.61 3.82
N THR A 95 22.82 0.21 3.67
CA THR A 95 23.28 0.68 2.37
C THR A 95 24.78 0.43 2.19
N CYS A 96 25.20 0.28 0.94
CA CYS A 96 26.59 0.07 0.58
C CYS A 96 26.96 1.03 -0.54
N SER A 97 28.17 1.58 -0.49
CA SER A 97 28.70 2.45 -1.55
C SER A 97 28.94 1.73 -2.89
N LYS A 98 28.68 0.42 -2.96
CA LYS A 98 28.79 -0.42 -4.15
C LYS A 98 27.59 -1.36 -4.29
N MET A 99 27.26 -1.72 -5.53
CA MET A 99 26.20 -2.68 -5.89
C MET A 99 26.64 -4.13 -5.62
N LEU A 100 26.79 -4.49 -4.34
CA LEU A 100 27.10 -5.85 -3.89
C LEU A 100 25.81 -6.62 -3.55
N ARG A 101 25.85 -7.95 -3.67
CA ARG A 101 24.70 -8.84 -3.44
C ARG A 101 24.13 -8.72 -2.02
N ASP A 102 24.99 -8.42 -1.07
CA ASP A 102 24.73 -8.20 0.36
C ASP A 102 24.81 -6.72 0.75
N GLY A 103 24.86 -5.82 -0.23
CA GLY A 103 25.09 -4.39 -0.01
C GLY A 103 23.85 -3.59 0.42
N PHE A 104 22.65 -4.16 0.29
CA PHE A 104 21.39 -3.43 0.47
C PHE A 104 20.39 -4.24 1.27
N GLY A 105 19.56 -3.54 2.04
CA GLY A 105 18.45 -4.12 2.76
C GLY A 105 17.98 -3.20 3.87
N GLY A 106 17.36 -3.80 4.88
CA GLY A 106 16.89 -3.09 6.04
C GLY A 106 16.14 -4.00 7.00
N SER A 107 15.46 -3.38 7.95
CA SER A 107 14.47 -4.06 8.77
C SER A 107 13.37 -3.09 9.20
N ALA A 108 12.21 -3.67 9.50
CA ALA A 108 11.12 -3.00 10.17
C ALA A 108 10.87 -3.68 11.51
N VAL A 109 10.69 -2.88 12.56
CA VAL A 109 10.26 -3.33 13.88
C VAL A 109 9.00 -2.57 14.25
N PHE A 110 8.01 -3.29 14.76
CA PHE A 110 6.81 -2.72 15.37
C PHE A 110 6.70 -3.16 16.83
N ILE A 111 6.71 -2.19 17.73
CA ILE A 111 6.79 -2.38 19.18
C ILE A 111 5.49 -1.88 19.79
N THR A 112 4.85 -2.72 20.58
CA THR A 112 3.70 -2.38 21.43
C THR A 112 4.06 -2.65 22.88
N ALA A 113 3.17 -2.31 23.82
CA ALA A 113 3.36 -2.63 25.23
C ALA A 113 3.62 -4.13 25.48
N ASP A 114 3.07 -5.02 24.66
CA ASP A 114 3.04 -6.46 24.96
C ASP A 114 3.74 -7.34 23.91
N ALA A 115 3.99 -6.79 22.72
CA ALA A 115 4.59 -7.53 21.62
C ALA A 115 5.60 -6.70 20.84
N VAL A 116 6.59 -7.40 20.28
CA VAL A 116 7.54 -6.89 19.29
C VAL A 116 7.43 -7.76 18.05
N GLN A 117 7.22 -7.13 16.91
CA GLN A 117 7.27 -7.78 15.59
C GLN A 117 8.47 -7.22 14.85
N PHE A 118 9.24 -8.09 14.21
CA PHE A 118 10.45 -7.73 13.50
C PHE A 118 10.53 -8.50 12.19
N ILE A 119 10.91 -7.81 11.14
CA ILE A 119 11.23 -8.44 9.86
C ILE A 119 12.37 -7.72 9.16
N GLY A 120 13.43 -8.48 8.84
CA GLY A 120 14.51 -8.03 7.97
C GLY A 120 14.14 -8.25 6.50
N THR A 121 14.57 -7.35 5.61
CA THR A 121 14.33 -7.50 4.17
C THR A 121 14.89 -8.81 3.63
N SER A 122 16.08 -9.21 4.08
CA SER A 122 16.72 -10.47 3.67
C SER A 122 15.92 -11.68 4.16
N SER A 123 15.49 -11.68 5.43
CA SER A 123 14.68 -12.78 5.98
C SER A 123 13.32 -12.90 5.28
N TRP A 124 12.70 -11.77 4.94
CA TRP A 124 11.47 -11.76 4.14
C TRP A 124 11.71 -12.35 2.74
N LEU A 125 12.79 -11.94 2.05
CA LEU A 125 13.13 -12.47 0.72
C LEU A 125 13.44 -13.97 0.77
N GLU A 126 14.22 -14.42 1.75
CA GLU A 126 14.52 -15.85 1.95
C GLU A 126 13.25 -16.67 2.15
N GLN A 127 12.31 -16.17 2.96
CA GLN A 127 11.01 -16.81 3.13
C GLN A 127 10.23 -16.89 1.81
N ARG A 128 10.14 -15.79 1.06
CA ARG A 128 9.44 -15.77 -0.24
C ARG A 128 10.08 -16.68 -1.28
N ILE A 129 11.41 -16.75 -1.31
CA ILE A 129 12.14 -17.67 -2.20
C ILE A 129 11.79 -19.12 -1.84
N SER A 130 11.81 -19.47 -0.55
CA SER A 130 11.44 -20.82 -0.10
C SER A 130 9.99 -21.18 -0.43
N GLU A 131 9.05 -20.26 -0.25
CA GLU A 131 7.64 -20.45 -0.56
C GLU A 131 7.41 -20.63 -2.07
N ALA A 132 8.08 -19.83 -2.90
CA ALA A 132 8.03 -19.96 -4.35
C ALA A 132 8.62 -21.28 -4.86
N GLU A 133 9.73 -21.74 -4.28
CA GLU A 133 10.37 -23.01 -4.62
C GLU A 133 9.52 -24.23 -4.21
N THR A 134 8.69 -24.09 -3.18
CA THR A 134 7.82 -25.17 -2.67
C THR A 134 6.39 -25.13 -3.23
N GLY A 135 6.01 -24.05 -3.90
CA GLY A 135 4.67 -23.84 -4.44
C GLY A 135 3.62 -23.47 -3.39
N ASP A 136 4.05 -23.14 -2.17
CA ASP A 136 3.22 -22.77 -1.02
C ASP A 136 3.45 -21.28 -0.72
N ILE A 137 2.97 -20.43 -1.62
CA ILE A 137 2.94 -18.98 -1.41
C ILE A 137 1.97 -18.72 -0.25
N GLY A 138 2.51 -18.31 0.90
CA GLY A 138 1.77 -18.23 2.16
C GLY A 138 0.55 -17.31 2.10
N PRO A 139 -0.40 -17.43 3.05
CA PRO A 139 -1.55 -16.53 3.10
C PRO A 139 -1.09 -15.07 3.30
N HIS A 140 -1.77 -14.12 2.64
CA HIS A 140 -1.52 -12.67 2.72
C HIS A 140 -0.18 -12.18 2.13
N THR A 141 0.44 -12.91 1.20
CA THR A 141 1.63 -12.46 0.46
C THR A 141 1.31 -11.74 -0.86
N GLU A 142 0.03 -11.63 -1.21
CA GLU A 142 -0.39 -10.77 -2.30
C GLU A 142 -0.12 -9.33 -1.87
N ASP A 143 0.61 -8.56 -2.70
CA ASP A 143 0.69 -7.12 -2.51
C ASP A 143 -0.75 -6.60 -2.36
N PRO A 144 -1.05 -5.76 -1.35
CA PRO A 144 -2.36 -5.14 -1.27
C PRO A 144 -2.62 -4.49 -2.63
N PRO A 145 -3.75 -4.79 -3.27
CA PRO A 145 -4.05 -4.22 -4.58
C PRO A 145 -3.88 -2.71 -4.45
N ALA A 146 -3.07 -2.12 -5.34
CA ALA A 146 -2.83 -0.68 -5.38
C ALA A 146 -4.17 0.04 -5.17
N GLU A 147 -4.23 0.84 -4.11
CA GLU A 147 -5.41 1.28 -3.36
C GLU A 147 -6.76 1.36 -4.10
N ALA A 148 -7.80 0.94 -3.37
CA ALA A 148 -9.14 1.53 -3.40
C ALA A 148 -9.96 1.41 -4.70
N ALA A 149 -10.23 0.19 -5.11
CA ALA A 149 -11.59 -0.28 -5.38
C ALA A 149 -11.51 -1.80 -5.45
N ILE A 150 -12.28 -2.52 -4.64
CA ILE A 150 -12.50 -3.92 -4.94
C ILE A 150 -13.28 -3.90 -6.26
N SER A 151 -12.59 -4.16 -7.37
CA SER A 151 -13.24 -4.28 -8.67
C SER A 151 -14.38 -5.28 -8.51
N THR A 152 -15.53 -5.02 -9.11
CA THR A 152 -16.66 -5.96 -9.12
C THR A 152 -16.21 -7.38 -9.53
N GLN A 153 -15.12 -7.49 -10.31
CA GLN A 153 -14.48 -8.75 -10.66
C GLN A 153 -13.79 -9.46 -9.48
N LEU A 154 -13.10 -8.73 -8.59
CA LEU A 154 -12.53 -9.28 -7.35
C LEU A 154 -13.63 -9.69 -6.38
N LEU A 155 -14.70 -8.89 -6.24
CA LEU A 155 -15.87 -9.26 -5.44
C LEU A 155 -16.52 -10.54 -5.97
N LEU A 156 -16.71 -10.63 -7.29
CA LEU A 156 -17.27 -11.82 -7.94
C LEU A 156 -16.36 -13.03 -7.74
N LYS A 157 -15.03 -12.87 -7.89
CA LYS A 157 -14.05 -13.94 -7.67
C LYS A 157 -14.12 -14.48 -6.24
N HIS A 158 -14.11 -13.61 -5.22
CA HIS A 158 -14.24 -14.04 -3.83
C HIS A 158 -15.56 -14.77 -3.54
N LEU A 159 -16.65 -14.33 -4.18
CA LEU A 159 -17.96 -14.96 -4.02
C LEU A 159 -18.00 -16.35 -4.68
N ILE A 160 -17.38 -16.50 -5.87
CA ILE A 160 -17.24 -17.79 -6.56
C ILE A 160 -16.33 -18.75 -5.76
N GLU A 161 -15.23 -18.27 -5.20
CA GLU A 161 -14.32 -19.08 -4.38
C GLU A 161 -14.98 -19.55 -3.08
N SER A 162 -15.78 -18.68 -2.44
CA SER A 162 -16.43 -18.99 -1.17
C SER A 162 -17.71 -19.83 -1.34
N PHE A 163 -18.41 -19.66 -2.47
CA PHE A 163 -19.62 -20.41 -2.82
C PHE A 163 -19.53 -20.91 -4.26
N PRO A 164 -18.66 -21.88 -4.56
CA PRO A 164 -18.56 -22.45 -5.90
C PRO A 164 -19.87 -23.10 -6.35
N GLN A 165 -20.78 -23.44 -5.44
CA GLN A 165 -22.10 -23.97 -5.75
C GLN A 165 -23.04 -22.92 -6.37
N ALA A 166 -22.75 -21.63 -6.20
CA ALA A 166 -23.51 -20.53 -6.76
C ALA A 166 -23.02 -20.09 -8.16
N ASP A 167 -21.89 -20.64 -8.63
CA ASP A 167 -21.32 -20.33 -9.94
C ASP A 167 -21.73 -21.37 -11.00
N PRO A 168 -22.49 -20.99 -12.06
CA PRO A 168 -22.84 -21.89 -13.16
C PRO A 168 -21.65 -22.51 -13.90
N ALA A 169 -20.45 -21.91 -13.82
CA ALA A 169 -19.23 -22.43 -14.43
C ALA A 169 -18.50 -23.46 -13.55
N SER A 170 -18.92 -23.63 -12.29
CA SER A 170 -18.30 -24.52 -11.32
C SER A 170 -18.81 -25.96 -11.44
N GLY A 171 -17.93 -26.93 -11.17
CA GLY A 171 -18.28 -28.36 -11.08
C GLY A 171 -19.20 -28.70 -9.91
N TYR A 172 -19.37 -27.79 -8.95
CA TYR A 172 -20.20 -27.94 -7.75
C TYR A 172 -21.54 -27.19 -7.87
N TYR A 173 -21.86 -26.66 -9.05
CA TYR A 173 -23.05 -25.84 -9.27
C TYR A 173 -24.34 -26.57 -8.86
N ASN A 174 -25.19 -25.89 -8.08
CA ASN A 174 -26.43 -26.41 -7.45
C ASN A 174 -26.24 -27.45 -6.33
N GLU A 175 -25.03 -27.68 -5.83
CA GLU A 175 -24.88 -28.44 -4.60
C GLU A 175 -25.45 -27.68 -3.38
N PRO A 176 -25.95 -28.38 -2.35
CA PRO A 176 -26.53 -27.73 -1.18
C PRO A 176 -25.50 -26.90 -0.41
N ILE A 177 -25.84 -25.65 -0.11
CA ILE A 177 -25.04 -24.76 0.73
C ILE A 177 -25.61 -24.79 2.15
N SER A 178 -24.73 -24.85 3.16
CA SER A 178 -25.14 -24.69 4.57
C SER A 178 -25.69 -23.28 4.78
N GLY A 179 -26.95 -23.19 5.23
CA GLY A 179 -27.62 -21.90 5.42
C GLY A 179 -26.92 -20.97 6.43
N CYS A 180 -26.26 -21.53 7.45
CA CYS A 180 -25.52 -20.73 8.43
C CYS A 180 -24.22 -20.14 7.84
N GLU A 181 -23.47 -20.93 7.08
CA GLU A 181 -22.22 -20.48 6.44
C GLU A 181 -22.49 -19.40 5.39
N ALA A 182 -23.57 -19.55 4.63
CA ALA A 182 -24.02 -18.53 3.68
C ALA A 182 -24.38 -17.22 4.39
N VAL A 183 -25.11 -17.29 5.50
CA VAL A 183 -25.52 -16.08 6.25
C VAL A 183 -24.31 -15.38 6.87
N ASP A 184 -23.40 -16.11 7.50
CA ASP A 184 -22.20 -15.53 8.12
C ASP A 184 -21.33 -14.83 7.08
N PHE A 185 -21.08 -15.47 5.93
CA PHE A 185 -20.34 -14.84 4.84
C PHE A 185 -21.06 -13.61 4.29
N LEU A 186 -22.35 -13.74 3.95
CA LEU A 186 -23.12 -12.63 3.39
C LEU A 186 -23.18 -11.46 4.36
N SER A 187 -23.24 -11.70 5.67
CA SER A 187 -23.25 -10.64 6.68
C SER A 187 -21.95 -9.82 6.70
N GLY A 188 -20.80 -10.45 6.47
CA GLY A 188 -19.51 -9.77 6.30
C GLY A 188 -19.36 -9.08 4.95
N PHE A 189 -20.02 -9.58 3.91
CA PHE A 189 -19.80 -9.15 2.52
C PHE A 189 -20.83 -8.12 2.03
N ILE A 190 -22.07 -8.16 2.52
CA ILE A 190 -23.15 -7.24 2.17
C ILE A 190 -22.76 -5.77 2.32
N PRO A 191 -22.03 -5.34 3.37
CA PRO A 191 -21.61 -3.95 3.50
C PRO A 191 -20.79 -3.44 2.30
N GLU A 192 -19.83 -4.24 1.81
CA GLU A 192 -19.01 -3.88 0.64
C GLU A 192 -19.83 -3.87 -0.65
N VAL A 193 -20.72 -4.85 -0.83
CA VAL A 193 -21.65 -4.88 -1.97
C VAL A 193 -22.57 -3.66 -1.96
N ARG A 194 -23.07 -3.25 -0.80
CA ARG A 194 -23.91 -2.05 -0.64
C ARG A 194 -23.14 -0.78 -0.98
N LYS A 195 -21.85 -0.67 -0.63
CA LYS A 195 -21.02 0.47 -1.07
C LYS A 195 -20.98 0.58 -2.59
N CYS A 196 -20.89 -0.53 -3.33
CA CYS A 196 -20.88 -0.49 -4.79
C CYS A 196 -22.25 -0.17 -5.39
N ILE A 197 -23.33 -0.78 -4.86
CA ILE A 197 -24.70 -0.64 -5.38
C ILE A 197 -25.32 0.72 -5.04
N ASP A 198 -25.09 1.22 -3.82
CA ASP A 198 -25.70 2.47 -3.35
C ASP A 198 -24.89 3.71 -3.74
N ALA A 199 -23.64 3.53 -4.19
CA ALA A 199 -22.83 4.66 -4.63
C ALA A 199 -23.43 5.31 -5.87
N GLU A 200 -23.38 6.65 -5.91
CA GLU A 200 -23.79 7.42 -7.10
C GLU A 200 -23.04 6.93 -8.34
N PRO A 201 -23.68 6.91 -9.53
CA PRO A 201 -23.02 6.47 -10.74
C PRO A 201 -21.79 7.36 -11.04
N PRO A 202 -20.67 6.77 -11.50
CA PRO A 202 -19.50 7.55 -11.91
C PRO A 202 -19.89 8.59 -12.96
N ARG A 203 -19.39 9.80 -12.81
CA ARG A 203 -19.61 10.90 -13.75
C ARG A 203 -18.41 10.98 -14.68
N ILE A 204 -18.68 11.10 -15.97
CA ILE A 204 -17.65 11.22 -17.00
C ILE A 204 -17.72 12.62 -17.59
N ALA A 205 -16.56 13.24 -17.79
CA ALA A 205 -16.42 14.48 -18.55
C ALA A 205 -15.49 14.27 -19.74
N VAL A 206 -15.90 14.78 -20.89
CA VAL A 206 -15.08 14.85 -22.10
C VAL A 206 -14.51 16.25 -22.19
N VAL A 207 -13.19 16.38 -22.12
CA VAL A 207 -12.50 17.67 -22.16
C VAL A 207 -12.12 17.98 -23.60
N LEU A 208 -12.65 19.07 -24.12
CA LEU A 208 -12.38 19.56 -25.47
C LEU A 208 -11.45 20.77 -25.43
N ASP A 209 -10.50 20.85 -26.36
CA ASP A 209 -9.73 22.05 -26.65
C ASP A 209 -9.64 22.26 -28.16
N GLY A 210 -10.02 23.44 -28.64
CA GLY A 210 -10.00 23.75 -30.07
C GLY A 210 -10.83 22.82 -30.98
N GLY A 211 -11.84 22.11 -30.44
CA GLY A 211 -12.65 21.14 -31.19
C GLY A 211 -12.17 19.69 -31.09
N LEU A 212 -10.99 19.45 -30.51
CA LEU A 212 -10.41 18.12 -30.35
C LEU A 212 -10.64 17.58 -28.94
N VAL A 213 -10.91 16.28 -28.83
CA VAL A 213 -10.94 15.59 -27.54
C VAL A 213 -9.53 15.51 -26.98
N ARG A 214 -9.29 16.17 -25.85
CA ARG A 214 -8.00 16.19 -25.18
C ARG A 214 -7.86 15.05 -24.18
N SER A 215 -8.92 14.79 -23.42
CA SER A 215 -8.96 13.72 -22.43
C SER A 215 -10.41 13.37 -22.10
N ILE A 216 -10.58 12.16 -21.57
CA ILE A 216 -11.83 11.70 -20.97
C ILE A 216 -11.51 11.38 -19.51
N VAL A 217 -12.24 12.00 -18.59
CA VAL A 217 -11.97 11.92 -17.16
C VAL A 217 -13.21 11.49 -16.38
N SER A 218 -13.02 10.87 -15.23
CA SER A 218 -14.09 10.44 -14.32
C SER A 218 -13.79 10.82 -12.87
N ASP A 219 -14.83 11.04 -12.07
CA ASP A 219 -14.70 11.19 -10.60
C ASP A 219 -14.39 9.84 -9.91
N CYS A 220 -14.77 8.73 -10.53
CA CYS A 220 -14.49 7.35 -10.09
C CYS A 220 -14.11 6.46 -11.30
N PRO A 221 -12.95 6.67 -11.97
CA PRO A 221 -12.55 5.90 -13.15
C PRO A 221 -12.41 4.39 -12.89
N GLU A 222 -12.07 4.00 -11.65
CA GLU A 222 -11.95 2.62 -11.21
C GLU A 222 -13.27 1.82 -11.23
N ARG A 223 -14.42 2.52 -11.18
CA ARG A 223 -15.75 1.91 -11.26
C ARG A 223 -16.26 1.74 -12.70
N LEU A 224 -15.51 2.18 -13.71
CA LEU A 224 -15.86 2.06 -15.12
C LEU A 224 -15.21 0.82 -15.74
N SER A 225 -15.99 0.05 -16.50
CA SER A 225 -15.48 -1.08 -17.29
C SER A 225 -16.37 -1.30 -18.53
N PRO A 226 -15.79 -1.47 -19.74
CA PRO A 226 -14.36 -1.43 -20.08
C PRO A 226 -13.78 0.00 -20.23
N LYS A 227 -12.44 0.11 -20.13
CA LYS A 227 -11.67 1.38 -19.96
C LYS A 227 -11.18 2.04 -21.26
N GLU A 228 -11.37 1.38 -22.41
CA GLU A 228 -10.90 1.88 -23.70
C GLU A 228 -12.04 2.59 -24.41
N ILE A 229 -11.92 3.91 -24.56
CA ILE A 229 -12.84 4.70 -25.40
C ILE A 229 -12.11 5.06 -26.68
N VAL A 230 -12.72 4.75 -27.82
CA VAL A 230 -12.22 5.17 -29.13
C VAL A 230 -12.92 6.46 -29.51
N VAL A 231 -12.15 7.52 -29.72
CA VAL A 231 -12.62 8.76 -30.33
C VAL A 231 -12.37 8.67 -31.83
N ILE A 232 -13.41 8.84 -32.63
CA ILE A 232 -13.37 8.78 -34.09
C ILE A 232 -13.77 10.15 -34.64
N ASP A 233 -12.86 10.79 -35.34
CA ASP A 233 -13.07 12.05 -36.04
C ASP A 233 -13.06 11.81 -37.56
N TYR A 234 -14.21 12.06 -38.19
CA TYR A 234 -14.38 11.89 -39.63
C TYR A 234 -13.89 13.11 -40.43
N ASP A 235 -13.42 14.17 -39.76
CA ASP A 235 -12.73 15.27 -40.42
C ASP A 235 -11.27 14.90 -40.70
N THR A 236 -10.95 14.63 -41.97
CA THR A 236 -9.62 14.22 -42.41
C THR A 236 -8.80 15.37 -43.01
N ASP A 237 -9.21 16.62 -42.83
CA ASP A 237 -8.47 17.79 -43.34
C ASP A 237 -7.21 18.04 -42.49
N GLY A 238 -6.15 17.24 -42.69
CA GLY A 238 -4.91 17.27 -41.90
C GLY A 238 -3.91 16.17 -42.27
N ASP A 239 -2.76 16.13 -41.57
CA ASP A 239 -1.63 15.21 -41.79
C ASP A 239 -2.06 13.75 -42.04
N GLU A 240 -1.50 13.09 -43.07
CA GLU A 240 -1.91 11.74 -43.52
C GLU A 240 -1.52 10.62 -42.52
N GLU A 241 -0.70 10.95 -41.50
CA GLU A 241 -0.29 10.01 -40.46
C GLU A 241 -1.39 9.82 -39.41
N GLY A 242 -2.05 8.65 -39.44
CA GLY A 242 -3.00 8.22 -38.39
C GLY A 242 -4.45 8.02 -38.85
N ILE A 243 -4.74 8.17 -40.15
CA ILE A 243 -6.05 7.82 -40.72
C ILE A 243 -6.24 6.30 -40.70
N ILE A 244 -7.38 5.84 -40.20
CA ILE A 244 -7.80 4.44 -40.21
C ILE A 244 -9.04 4.24 -41.08
N GLN A 245 -9.25 2.99 -41.50
CA GLN A 245 -10.49 2.57 -42.16
C GLN A 245 -11.47 2.08 -41.10
N VAL A 246 -12.50 2.88 -40.81
CA VAL A 246 -13.52 2.54 -39.82
C VAL A 246 -14.57 1.65 -40.48
N PRO A 247 -14.72 0.38 -40.06
CA PRO A 247 -15.74 -0.50 -40.60
C PRO A 247 -17.13 0.09 -40.34
N GLN A 248 -17.87 0.31 -41.42
CA GLN A 248 -19.27 0.66 -41.35
C GLN A 248 -20.10 -0.63 -41.33
N GLY A 249 -21.38 -0.55 -40.93
CA GLY A 249 -22.26 -1.73 -40.87
C GLY A 249 -22.29 -2.55 -42.18
N GLU A 250 -22.79 -3.79 -42.14
CA GLU A 250 -22.57 -4.86 -43.15
C GLU A 250 -22.74 -4.49 -44.63
N ASP A 251 -23.49 -3.44 -44.97
CA ASP A 251 -23.78 -2.99 -46.33
C ASP A 251 -23.01 -1.71 -46.77
N ARG A 252 -22.03 -1.23 -46.00
CA ARG A 252 -21.29 0.00 -46.28
C ARG A 252 -19.78 -0.25 -46.41
N LEU A 253 -19.17 0.47 -47.35
CA LEU A 253 -17.71 0.51 -47.45
C LEU A 253 -17.15 1.21 -46.19
N PRO A 254 -15.97 0.79 -45.71
CA PRO A 254 -15.26 1.52 -44.66
C PRO A 254 -15.06 2.99 -45.05
N GLU A 255 -15.12 3.86 -44.05
CA GLU A 255 -14.86 5.30 -44.22
C GLU A 255 -13.55 5.68 -43.56
N GLU A 256 -12.87 6.66 -44.13
CA GLU A 256 -11.63 7.21 -43.60
C GLU A 256 -11.94 8.14 -42.43
N ALA A 257 -11.28 7.90 -41.30
CA ALA A 257 -11.39 8.74 -40.12
C ALA A 257 -10.08 8.70 -39.34
N TYR A 258 -9.83 9.75 -38.59
CA TYR A 258 -8.80 9.76 -37.57
C TYR A 258 -9.36 9.12 -36.29
N ALA A 259 -8.66 8.14 -35.72
CA ALA A 259 -9.13 7.47 -34.52
C ALA A 259 -8.03 7.33 -33.47
N ASN A 260 -8.39 7.64 -32.23
CA ASN A 260 -7.50 7.53 -31.08
C ASN A 260 -8.19 6.79 -29.94
N VAL A 261 -7.43 5.90 -29.29
CA VAL A 261 -7.83 5.28 -28.02
C VAL A 261 -7.45 6.24 -26.90
N ILE A 262 -8.42 6.59 -26.07
CA ILE A 262 -8.22 7.40 -24.87
C ILE A 262 -8.63 6.56 -23.67
N GLU A 263 -7.70 6.43 -22.73
CA GLU A 263 -7.98 5.84 -21.42
C GLU A 263 -8.71 6.85 -20.54
N ILE A 264 -9.72 6.37 -19.81
CA ILE A 264 -10.40 7.19 -18.82
C ILE A 264 -9.48 7.35 -17.61
N THR A 265 -9.10 8.58 -17.30
CA THR A 265 -8.26 8.91 -16.15
C THR A 265 -9.05 9.60 -15.03
N LYS A 266 -8.43 9.76 -13.86
CA LYS A 266 -9.04 10.47 -12.73
C LYS A 266 -9.16 11.95 -13.04
N ALA A 267 -10.33 12.52 -12.79
CA ALA A 267 -10.58 13.94 -12.98
C ALA A 267 -9.84 14.78 -11.93
N GLU A 268 -9.14 15.82 -12.41
CA GLU A 268 -8.63 16.91 -11.57
C GLU A 268 -9.67 18.03 -11.37
N ILE A 269 -10.74 18.00 -12.18
CA ILE A 269 -11.87 18.92 -12.10
C ILE A 269 -12.98 18.34 -11.23
N ASP A 270 -13.67 19.21 -10.49
CA ASP A 270 -14.89 18.83 -9.76
C ASP A 270 -16.06 18.72 -10.73
N ILE A 271 -16.28 17.52 -11.28
CA ILE A 271 -17.35 17.24 -12.25
C ILE A 271 -18.73 17.53 -11.64
N ALA A 272 -18.93 17.23 -10.36
CA ALA A 272 -20.23 17.45 -9.69
C ALA A 272 -20.55 18.95 -9.59
N ALA A 273 -19.56 19.77 -9.23
CA ALA A 273 -19.70 21.22 -9.20
C ALA A 273 -19.99 21.79 -10.61
N VAL A 274 -19.36 21.26 -11.66
CA VAL A 274 -19.65 21.67 -13.05
C VAL A 274 -21.08 21.31 -13.44
N ILE A 275 -21.52 20.08 -13.17
CA ILE A 275 -22.89 19.64 -13.48
C ILE A 275 -23.94 20.49 -12.74
N SER A 276 -23.67 20.87 -11.50
CA SER A 276 -24.60 21.69 -10.70
C SER A 276 -24.85 23.10 -11.24
N GLN A 277 -24.01 23.57 -12.18
CA GLN A 277 -24.13 24.87 -12.83
C GLN A 277 -24.91 24.83 -14.15
N LEU A 278 -25.24 23.63 -14.66
CA LEU A 278 -26.04 23.42 -15.87
C LEU A 278 -27.54 23.46 -15.54
#